data_AF-A0A2V2NH43-F1
#
_entry.id   AF-A0A2V2NH43-F1
#
_cell.length_a   1.000
_cell.length_b   1.000
_cell.length_c   1.000
_cell.angle_alpha   90.00
_cell.angle_beta   90.00
_cell.angle_gamma   90.00
#
_symmetry.space_group_name_H-M   'P 1'
#
loop_
_entity.id
_entity.type
_entity.pdbx_description
1 polymer ?
#
loop_
_entity_poly.entity_id
_entity_poly.type
_entity_poly.pdbx_seq_one_letter_code
_entity_poly.pdbx_strand_id
1 'polypeptide(L)'
;MSSLIVTDISLENRDTESREQVSAWIVNRITEVFIGIKRKFDTLSLKTDKISRLYAELEDIYNTISSGQNPGLTNKESGKKMMESFFRKTDRFRIALIQLLLEQNESRLFEENIMNEAFRVLSDCLSKEFLKSDNPRYIHLNSMLQNMGEQFPLDRLNQMRSLLSEILSLFFTCEHDKKILLKRVQNLTRLISSLQMQPISIQDLETIRSFSDKLCSIQTIPDLNEQMTQLDHIRDKLSALAHKVSGFEHCDMSDLKRESNNLSEEEATIIKRQVEKVISSTEAGFYHDRIRFFDYDNTESQDYEPVRTDVTMDQLALQRENLLLEYGLLKEKIPEKTVIREQLEEMIQNLSLEPDAGSLLDAALLLYHEPFPELREMVIIRKQYDAYFIEKAENSLSDTTWENIIRMLLEKLQEKGYFVPTRRLVSLRDFFRRSVLEIMTPVHNYSILISLNPLDELVFRLVRIIDDMDIQDLDRDEIVKKDVNAAKMWSVDYDEISRNMQENHISFIERLRKSPDEVHVQQLTRFDLLTDEHIS
;
A
#
# COMPACT_ATOMS: atom_id res chain seq x y z
N MET A 1 2.12 -44.45 -6.29
CA MET A 1 3.37 -43.68 -6.50
C MET A 1 4.34 -44.53 -7.29
N SER A 2 4.27 -44.39 -8.61
CA SER A 2 4.87 -45.17 -9.70
C SER A 2 6.41 -45.24 -9.70
N SER A 3 6.91 -46.15 -10.54
CA SER A 3 8.26 -46.26 -11.13
C SER A 3 8.66 -44.94 -11.82
N LEU A 4 9.11 -43.98 -11.01
CA LEU A 4 9.54 -42.63 -11.36
C LEU A 4 11.07 -42.58 -11.42
N ILE A 5 11.60 -41.99 -12.50
CA ILE A 5 13.03 -41.64 -12.63
C ILE A 5 13.12 -40.14 -12.91
N VAL A 6 13.91 -39.42 -12.11
CA VAL A 6 14.20 -37.99 -12.30
C VAL A 6 15.69 -37.83 -12.56
N THR A 7 16.01 -37.21 -13.69
CA THR A 7 17.37 -37.16 -14.23
C THR A 7 17.75 -35.75 -14.64
N ASP A 8 18.89 -35.28 -14.15
CA ASP A 8 19.52 -34.05 -14.62
C ASP A 8 20.47 -34.36 -15.80
N ILE A 9 20.59 -33.45 -16.76
CA ILE A 9 21.40 -33.66 -17.97
C ILE A 9 22.57 -32.69 -18.00
N SER A 10 23.78 -33.24 -18.08
CA SER A 10 25.00 -32.44 -18.22
C SER A 10 25.83 -32.84 -19.46
N LEU A 11 26.43 -31.85 -20.11
CA LEU A 11 27.31 -32.03 -21.27
C LEU A 11 28.78 -31.93 -20.83
N GLU A 12 29.64 -32.82 -21.32
CA GLU A 12 31.06 -32.87 -20.93
C GLU A 12 31.91 -31.68 -21.44
N ASN A 13 31.46 -30.95 -22.49
CA ASN A 13 32.17 -29.79 -23.05
C ASN A 13 31.28 -28.51 -23.01
N ARG A 14 31.41 -27.68 -21.96
CA ARG A 14 30.44 -26.59 -21.63
C ARG A 14 30.93 -25.14 -21.75
N ASP A 15 32.17 -24.90 -22.17
CA ASP A 15 32.86 -23.63 -21.82
C ASP A 15 32.37 -22.35 -22.54
N THR A 16 31.70 -22.43 -23.68
CA THR A 16 31.30 -21.23 -24.47
C THR A 16 29.82 -20.85 -24.36
N GLU A 17 28.90 -21.81 -24.23
CA GLU A 17 27.45 -21.54 -24.22
C GLU A 17 26.92 -21.01 -22.88
N SER A 18 27.57 -21.35 -21.77
CA SER A 18 27.18 -20.91 -20.42
C SER A 18 27.27 -19.39 -20.23
N ARG A 19 28.25 -18.73 -20.88
CA ARG A 19 28.45 -17.27 -20.78
C ARG A 19 27.37 -16.47 -21.53
N GLU A 20 26.92 -16.96 -22.67
CA GLU A 20 25.86 -16.31 -23.45
C GLU A 20 24.51 -16.42 -22.73
N GLN A 21 24.24 -17.56 -22.08
CA GLN A 21 23.01 -17.75 -21.31
C GLN A 21 22.94 -16.87 -20.05
N VAL A 22 24.04 -16.76 -19.30
CA VAL A 22 24.12 -15.87 -18.12
C VAL A 22 23.93 -14.42 -18.54
N SER A 23 24.62 -13.97 -19.60
CA SER A 23 24.47 -12.59 -20.08
C SER A 23 23.07 -12.30 -20.61
N ALA A 24 22.43 -13.24 -21.32
CA ALA A 24 21.04 -13.13 -21.77
C ALA A 24 20.05 -13.03 -20.59
N TRP A 25 20.22 -13.85 -19.55
CA TRP A 25 19.36 -13.80 -18.36
C TRP A 25 19.49 -12.46 -17.63
N ILE A 26 20.72 -11.96 -17.43
CA ILE A 26 20.98 -10.65 -16.79
C ILE A 26 20.29 -9.53 -17.59
N VAL A 27 20.43 -9.52 -18.90
CA VAL A 27 19.82 -8.50 -19.78
C VAL A 27 18.30 -8.57 -19.72
N ASN A 28 17.70 -9.76 -19.80
CA ASN A 28 16.24 -9.93 -19.69
C ASN A 28 15.72 -9.43 -18.35
N ARG A 29 16.37 -9.82 -17.25
CA ARG A 29 15.96 -9.42 -15.89
C ARG A 29 16.01 -7.91 -15.69
N ILE A 30 17.07 -7.25 -16.16
CA ILE A 30 17.20 -5.79 -16.09
C ILE A 30 16.15 -5.10 -16.97
N THR A 31 15.86 -5.66 -18.14
CA THR A 31 14.87 -5.12 -19.08
C THR A 31 13.46 -5.17 -18.51
N GLU A 32 13.04 -6.28 -17.91
CA GLU A 32 11.73 -6.40 -17.26
C GLU A 32 11.53 -5.33 -16.18
N VAL A 33 12.53 -5.18 -15.31
CA VAL A 33 12.52 -4.21 -14.22
C VAL A 33 12.48 -2.77 -14.76
N PHE A 34 13.30 -2.47 -15.78
CA PHE A 34 13.35 -1.14 -16.37
C PHE A 34 12.04 -0.76 -17.08
N ILE A 35 11.39 -1.69 -17.80
CA ILE A 35 10.08 -1.46 -18.41
C ILE A 35 9.04 -1.10 -17.36
N GLY A 36 9.04 -1.80 -16.21
CA GLY A 36 8.17 -1.49 -15.08
C GLY A 36 8.41 -0.07 -14.52
N ILE A 37 9.68 0.30 -14.34
CA ILE A 37 10.08 1.64 -13.89
C ILE A 37 9.62 2.72 -14.87
N LYS A 38 9.89 2.52 -16.16
CA LYS A 38 9.52 3.47 -17.23
C LYS A 38 8.02 3.74 -17.26
N ARG A 39 7.19 2.69 -17.21
CA ARG A 39 5.73 2.82 -17.12
C ARG A 39 5.29 3.64 -15.90
N LYS A 40 5.87 3.38 -14.73
CA LYS A 40 5.58 4.13 -13.50
C LYS A 40 6.05 5.59 -13.60
N PHE A 41 7.19 5.86 -14.22
CA PHE A 41 7.68 7.22 -14.42
C PHE A 41 6.83 8.02 -15.42
N ASP A 42 6.38 7.40 -16.51
CA ASP A 42 5.59 8.04 -17.55
C ASP A 42 4.17 8.41 -17.09
N THR A 43 3.63 7.66 -16.12
CA THR A 43 2.30 7.91 -15.53
C THR A 43 2.29 9.05 -14.50
N LEU A 44 3.45 9.58 -14.09
CA LEU A 44 3.54 10.68 -13.15
C LEU A 44 3.11 12.00 -13.77
N SER A 45 2.11 12.65 -13.17
CA SER A 45 1.66 14.00 -13.52
C SER A 45 2.66 15.09 -13.11
N LEU A 46 3.40 14.87 -12.02
CA LEU A 46 4.40 15.78 -11.49
C LEU A 46 5.74 15.06 -11.31
N LYS A 47 6.77 15.54 -12.01
CA LYS A 47 8.13 14.97 -11.99
C LYS A 47 9.07 15.97 -11.32
N THR A 48 9.52 15.66 -10.11
CA THR A 48 10.52 16.50 -9.41
C THR A 48 11.90 16.30 -10.00
N ASP A 49 12.78 17.29 -9.84
CA ASP A 49 14.19 17.21 -10.30
C ASP A 49 14.91 15.97 -9.76
N LYS A 50 14.64 15.60 -8.50
CA LYS A 50 15.22 14.42 -7.86
C LYS A 50 14.82 13.12 -8.59
N ILE A 51 13.54 12.95 -8.90
CA ILE A 51 13.03 11.75 -9.59
C ILE A 51 13.51 11.72 -11.04
N SER A 52 13.49 12.86 -11.74
CA SER A 52 13.97 12.96 -13.12
C SER A 52 15.47 12.62 -13.24
N ARG A 53 16.30 13.07 -12.30
CA ARG A 53 17.73 12.70 -12.27
C ARG A 53 17.94 11.21 -12.00
N LEU A 54 17.24 10.65 -11.01
CA LEU A 54 17.33 9.21 -10.70
C LEU A 54 16.87 8.34 -11.87
N TYR A 55 15.82 8.76 -12.59
CA TYR A 55 15.37 8.06 -13.80
C TYR A 55 16.40 8.13 -14.92
N ALA A 56 16.96 9.32 -15.21
CA ALA A 56 18.00 9.48 -16.23
C ALA A 56 19.23 8.61 -15.93
N GLU A 57 19.68 8.57 -14.67
CA GLU A 57 20.78 7.70 -14.25
C GLU A 57 20.48 6.20 -14.45
N LEU A 58 19.22 5.78 -14.28
CA LEU A 58 18.80 4.40 -14.53
C LEU A 58 18.73 4.09 -16.02
N GLU A 59 18.24 5.03 -16.81
CA GLU A 59 18.16 4.94 -18.27
C GLU A 59 19.56 4.83 -18.89
N ASP A 60 20.52 5.61 -18.40
CA ASP A 60 21.93 5.52 -18.83
C ASP A 60 22.52 4.13 -18.54
N ILE A 61 22.31 3.59 -17.33
CA ILE A 61 22.81 2.25 -16.98
C ILE A 61 22.15 1.19 -17.85
N TYR A 62 20.83 1.25 -18.02
CA TYR A 62 20.06 0.34 -18.88
C TYR A 62 20.60 0.35 -20.32
N ASN A 63 20.73 1.54 -20.92
CA ASN A 63 21.24 1.69 -22.29
C ASN A 63 22.66 1.13 -22.43
N THR A 64 23.51 1.33 -21.42
CA THR A 64 24.87 0.78 -21.41
C THR A 64 24.85 -0.76 -21.39
N ILE A 65 23.92 -1.38 -20.66
CA ILE A 65 23.79 -2.84 -20.56
C ILE A 65 23.17 -3.44 -21.83
N SER A 66 22.09 -2.85 -22.33
CA SER A 66 21.35 -3.34 -23.50
C SER A 66 22.13 -3.19 -24.82
N SER A 67 23.12 -2.29 -24.88
CA SER A 67 23.96 -2.12 -26.07
C SER A 67 24.88 -3.30 -26.39
N GLY A 68 25.02 -4.29 -25.48
CA GLY A 68 25.84 -5.49 -25.68
C GLY A 68 27.36 -5.24 -25.73
N GLN A 69 27.80 -3.97 -25.70
CA GLN A 69 29.22 -3.58 -25.77
C GLN A 69 29.90 -3.49 -24.39
N ASN A 70 29.22 -3.93 -23.33
CA ASN A 70 29.66 -3.69 -21.97
C ASN A 70 30.69 -4.75 -21.53
N PRO A 71 31.97 -4.39 -21.31
CA PRO A 71 33.01 -5.36 -20.94
C PRO A 71 32.70 -6.06 -19.59
N GLY A 72 31.84 -5.48 -18.76
CA GLY A 72 31.40 -6.04 -17.48
C GLY A 72 30.50 -7.29 -17.58
N LEU A 73 29.90 -7.57 -18.74
CA LEU A 73 29.08 -8.79 -18.95
C LEU A 73 29.92 -10.03 -19.30
N THR A 74 31.23 -9.84 -19.54
CA THR A 74 32.13 -10.94 -19.94
C THR A 74 32.60 -11.83 -18.78
N ASN A 75 32.46 -11.35 -17.54
CA ASN A 75 32.82 -12.07 -16.31
C ASN A 75 31.63 -12.09 -15.34
N LYS A 76 31.34 -13.27 -14.77
CA LYS A 76 30.27 -13.52 -13.78
C LYS A 76 30.27 -12.51 -12.65
N GLU A 77 31.44 -12.20 -12.11
CA GLU A 77 31.58 -11.35 -10.94
C GLU A 77 31.33 -9.87 -11.26
N SER A 78 31.71 -9.42 -12.46
CA SER A 78 31.39 -8.07 -12.93
C SER A 78 29.92 -7.93 -13.32
N GLY A 79 29.30 -8.98 -13.87
CA GLY A 79 27.86 -9.03 -14.13
C GLY A 79 27.04 -8.91 -12.85
N LYS A 80 27.41 -9.67 -11.80
CA LYS A 80 26.80 -9.56 -10.47
C LYS A 80 26.92 -8.14 -9.88
N LYS A 81 28.11 -7.53 -9.93
CA LYS A 81 28.32 -6.15 -9.44
C LYS A 81 27.49 -5.12 -10.22
N MET A 82 27.31 -5.34 -11.52
CA MET A 82 26.50 -4.47 -12.37
C MET A 82 25.01 -4.57 -12.03
N MET A 83 24.48 -5.79 -11.85
CA MET A 83 23.12 -6.01 -11.35
C MET A 83 22.92 -5.36 -9.98
N GLU A 84 23.83 -5.58 -9.04
CA GLU A 84 23.76 -4.96 -7.71
C GLU A 84 23.67 -3.42 -7.80
N SER A 85 24.48 -2.80 -8.67
CA SER A 85 24.48 -1.36 -8.89
C SER A 85 23.16 -0.87 -9.48
N PHE A 86 22.64 -1.56 -10.50
CA PHE A 86 21.35 -1.25 -11.12
C PHE A 86 20.22 -1.34 -10.10
N PHE A 87 20.10 -2.46 -9.39
CA PHE A 87 19.05 -2.67 -8.39
C PHE A 87 19.11 -1.68 -7.25
N ARG A 88 20.29 -1.34 -6.72
CA ARG A 88 20.40 -0.29 -5.68
C ARG A 88 19.88 1.06 -6.16
N LYS A 89 20.11 1.42 -7.42
CA LYS A 89 19.56 2.66 -7.99
C LYS A 89 18.06 2.55 -8.24
N THR A 90 17.57 1.39 -8.65
CA THR A 90 16.15 1.10 -8.79
C THR A 90 15.43 1.25 -7.45
N ASP A 91 16.01 0.71 -6.37
CA ASP A 91 15.45 0.80 -5.02
C ASP A 91 15.37 2.26 -4.58
N ARG A 92 16.44 3.05 -4.78
CA ARG A 92 16.44 4.50 -4.49
C ARG A 92 15.39 5.25 -5.29
N PHE A 93 15.21 4.92 -6.57
CA PHE A 93 14.17 5.52 -7.40
C PHE A 93 12.77 5.17 -6.88
N ARG A 94 12.50 3.88 -6.57
CA ARG A 94 11.21 3.42 -6.04
C ARG A 94 10.90 4.05 -4.68
N ILE A 95 11.89 4.15 -3.78
CA ILE A 95 11.76 4.85 -2.49
C ILE A 95 11.39 6.31 -2.72
N ALA A 96 12.13 7.03 -3.57
CA ALA A 96 11.84 8.44 -3.85
C ALA A 96 10.46 8.65 -4.51
N LEU A 97 10.03 7.72 -5.34
CA LEU A 97 8.71 7.72 -5.97
C LEU A 97 7.59 7.54 -4.94
N ILE A 98 7.69 6.52 -4.09
CA ILE A 98 6.71 6.26 -3.04
C ILE A 98 6.66 7.42 -2.06
N GLN A 99 7.81 7.98 -1.70
CA GLN A 99 7.90 9.17 -0.86
C GLN A 99 7.13 10.36 -1.46
N LEU A 100 7.29 10.64 -2.76
CA LEU A 100 6.55 11.70 -3.45
C LEU A 100 5.04 11.48 -3.40
N LEU A 101 4.59 10.26 -3.73
CA LEU A 101 3.17 9.91 -3.75
C LEU A 101 2.56 10.00 -2.35
N LEU A 102 3.31 9.55 -1.35
CA LEU A 102 2.93 9.66 0.06
C LEU A 102 2.82 11.13 0.46
N GLU A 103 3.81 11.97 0.15
CA GLU A 103 3.79 13.41 0.45
C GLU A 103 2.58 14.12 -0.19
N GLN A 104 2.25 13.79 -1.43
CA GLN A 104 1.09 14.36 -2.13
C GLN A 104 -0.23 13.94 -1.46
N ASN A 105 -0.38 12.66 -1.12
CA ASN A 105 -1.59 12.17 -0.49
C ASN A 105 -1.75 12.71 0.95
N GLU A 106 -0.68 12.74 1.73
CA GLU A 106 -0.69 13.27 3.09
C GLU A 106 -1.02 14.77 3.12
N SER A 107 -0.48 15.54 2.17
CA SER A 107 -0.82 16.97 2.04
C SER A 107 -2.32 17.15 1.76
N ARG A 108 -2.88 16.35 0.86
CA ARG A 108 -4.31 16.37 0.54
C ARG A 108 -5.18 15.99 1.74
N LEU A 109 -4.82 14.94 2.48
CA LEU A 109 -5.57 14.53 3.68
C LEU A 109 -5.53 15.59 4.77
N PHE A 110 -4.39 16.27 4.92
CA PHE A 110 -4.25 17.35 5.88
C PHE A 110 -5.06 18.59 5.48
N GLU A 111 -5.10 18.94 4.19
CA GLU A 111 -6.01 19.96 3.64
C GLU A 111 -7.47 19.64 3.95
N GLU A 112 -7.89 18.39 3.70
CA GLU A 112 -9.25 17.93 3.96
C GLU A 112 -9.62 18.03 5.45
N ASN A 113 -8.70 17.66 6.35
CA ASN A 113 -8.91 17.77 7.80
C ASN A 113 -9.14 19.23 8.23
N ILE A 114 -8.32 20.17 7.74
CA ILE A 114 -8.47 21.61 8.04
C ILE A 114 -9.81 22.13 7.50
N MET A 115 -10.18 21.72 6.28
CA MET A 115 -11.45 22.12 5.66
C MET A 115 -12.67 21.60 6.42
N ASN A 116 -12.65 20.33 6.83
CA ASN A 116 -13.73 19.73 7.61
C ASN A 116 -13.91 20.45 8.94
N GLU A 117 -12.81 20.80 9.61
CA GLU A 117 -12.84 21.58 10.85
C GLU A 117 -13.40 22.99 10.62
N ALA A 118 -13.00 23.67 9.53
CA ALA A 118 -13.53 24.98 9.18
C ALA A 118 -15.04 24.94 8.89
N PHE A 119 -15.52 23.93 8.14
CA PHE A 119 -16.95 23.71 7.90
C PHE A 119 -17.72 23.43 9.19
N ARG A 120 -17.16 22.61 10.09
CA ARG A 120 -17.75 22.30 11.40
C ARG A 120 -17.94 23.57 12.23
N VAL A 121 -16.90 24.37 12.40
CA VAL A 121 -16.96 25.62 13.19
C VAL A 121 -17.92 26.63 12.56
N LEU A 122 -17.92 26.76 11.22
CA LEU A 122 -18.85 27.66 10.53
C LEU A 122 -20.31 27.19 10.69
N SER A 123 -20.56 25.88 10.67
CA SER A 123 -21.89 25.31 10.96
C SER A 123 -22.31 25.58 12.42
N ASP A 124 -21.37 25.50 13.37
CA ASP A 124 -21.63 25.81 14.77
C ASP A 124 -22.01 27.28 15.00
N CYS A 125 -21.53 28.22 14.17
CA CYS A 125 -21.99 29.61 14.21
C CYS A 125 -23.49 29.74 13.88
N LEU A 126 -24.03 28.91 13.00
CA LEU A 126 -25.47 28.88 12.72
C LEU A 126 -26.25 28.17 13.83
N SER A 127 -25.77 27.01 14.27
CA SER A 127 -26.48 26.19 15.27
C SER A 127 -26.57 26.88 16.64
N LYS A 128 -25.57 27.69 17.00
CA LYS A 128 -25.55 28.51 18.23
C LYS A 128 -26.24 29.87 18.10
N GLU A 129 -26.86 30.15 16.94
CA GLU A 129 -27.55 31.40 16.60
C GLU A 129 -26.65 32.64 16.66
N PHE A 130 -25.35 32.47 16.38
CA PHE A 130 -24.42 33.61 16.30
C PHE A 130 -24.66 34.41 15.01
N LEU A 131 -24.94 33.72 13.91
CA LEU A 131 -25.18 34.29 12.58
C LEU A 131 -26.43 33.66 11.95
N LYS A 132 -27.09 34.41 11.07
CA LYS A 132 -28.09 33.86 10.12
C LYS A 132 -27.43 33.27 8.88
N SER A 133 -28.13 32.35 8.23
CA SER A 133 -27.77 31.86 6.88
C SER A 133 -27.59 32.98 5.87
N ASP A 134 -28.39 34.04 6.00
CA ASP A 134 -28.44 35.16 5.06
C ASP A 134 -27.44 36.27 5.42
N ASN A 135 -26.65 36.07 6.49
CA ASN A 135 -25.65 37.05 6.90
C ASN A 135 -24.55 37.16 5.82
N PRO A 136 -24.23 38.37 5.32
CA PRO A 136 -23.27 38.54 4.22
C PRO A 136 -21.88 38.00 4.57
N ARG A 137 -21.50 38.03 5.85
CA ARG A 137 -20.21 37.51 6.33
C ARG A 137 -20.18 35.99 6.31
N TYR A 138 -21.29 35.34 6.69
CA TYR A 138 -21.45 33.89 6.59
C TYR A 138 -21.40 33.42 5.13
N ILE A 139 -22.14 34.08 4.24
CA ILE A 139 -22.16 33.76 2.80
C ILE A 139 -20.75 33.90 2.20
N HIS A 140 -20.04 34.98 2.55
CA HIS A 140 -18.67 35.20 2.08
C HIS A 140 -17.72 34.07 2.51
N LEU A 141 -17.68 33.76 3.81
CA LEU A 141 -16.80 32.71 4.35
C LEU A 141 -17.16 31.33 3.80
N ASN A 142 -18.44 31.01 3.67
CA ASN A 142 -18.89 29.75 3.08
C ASN A 142 -18.50 29.66 1.59
N SER A 143 -18.65 30.74 0.83
CA SER A 143 -18.20 30.77 -0.57
C SER A 143 -16.68 30.61 -0.71
N MET A 144 -15.90 31.22 0.20
CA MET A 144 -14.45 31.05 0.22
C MET A 144 -14.10 29.59 0.50
N LEU A 145 -14.70 28.95 1.51
CA LEU A 145 -14.49 27.53 1.80
C LEU A 145 -14.80 26.63 0.61
N GLN A 146 -15.93 26.86 -0.08
CA GLN A 146 -16.31 26.05 -1.24
C GLN A 146 -15.36 26.24 -2.43
N ASN A 147 -14.86 27.45 -2.65
CA ASN A 147 -13.98 27.77 -3.78
C ASN A 147 -12.49 27.41 -3.53
N MET A 148 -12.10 27.09 -2.30
CA MET A 148 -10.72 26.75 -1.95
C MET A 148 -10.24 25.43 -2.59
N GLY A 149 -11.16 24.56 -3.00
CA GLY A 149 -10.84 23.34 -3.75
C GLY A 149 -10.28 23.60 -5.17
N GLU A 150 -10.53 24.78 -5.74
CA GLU A 150 -10.20 25.11 -7.14
C GLU A 150 -8.87 25.87 -7.31
N GLN A 151 -8.22 26.29 -6.21
CA GLN A 151 -7.04 27.17 -6.25
C GLN A 151 -5.71 26.40 -6.38
N PHE A 152 -4.60 27.05 -6.76
CA PHE A 152 -3.30 26.38 -6.99
C PHE A 152 -2.70 25.72 -5.73
N PRO A 153 -1.94 24.61 -5.85
CA PRO A 153 -1.55 23.77 -4.71
C PRO A 153 -0.53 24.39 -3.74
N LEU A 154 0.37 25.25 -4.20
CA LEU A 154 1.60 25.58 -3.44
C LEU A 154 1.36 26.46 -2.19
N ASP A 155 0.29 27.26 -2.16
CA ASP A 155 -0.04 28.16 -1.03
C ASP A 155 -1.37 27.82 -0.35
N ARG A 156 -2.05 26.79 -0.85
CA ARG A 156 -3.43 26.46 -0.47
C ARG A 156 -3.55 26.16 1.03
N LEU A 157 -2.60 25.42 1.59
CA LEU A 157 -2.63 25.05 3.01
C LEU A 157 -2.50 26.25 3.95
N ASN A 158 -1.62 27.21 3.63
CA ASN A 158 -1.45 28.43 4.43
C ASN A 158 -2.70 29.31 4.35
N GLN A 159 -3.31 29.39 3.17
CA GLN A 159 -4.59 30.09 2.98
C GLN A 159 -5.72 29.40 3.76
N MET A 160 -5.78 28.07 3.76
CA MET A 160 -6.77 27.30 4.53
C MET A 160 -6.58 27.50 6.04
N ARG A 161 -5.34 27.49 6.54
CA ARG A 161 -5.03 27.82 7.94
C ARG A 161 -5.45 29.23 8.31
N SER A 162 -5.19 30.20 7.44
CA SER A 162 -5.61 31.60 7.64
C SER A 162 -7.13 31.71 7.70
N LEU A 163 -7.84 31.03 6.80
CA LEU A 163 -9.30 31.02 6.75
C LEU A 163 -9.91 30.34 7.99
N LEU A 164 -9.35 29.20 8.42
CA LEU A 164 -9.74 28.55 9.67
C LEU A 164 -9.53 29.48 10.88
N SER A 165 -8.38 30.17 10.93
CA SER A 165 -8.10 31.16 11.98
C SER A 165 -9.11 32.31 11.98
N GLU A 166 -9.53 32.80 10.81
CA GLU A 166 -10.56 33.84 10.69
C GLU A 166 -11.92 33.35 11.19
N ILE A 167 -12.34 32.14 10.78
CA ILE A 167 -13.60 31.53 11.19
C ILE A 167 -13.62 31.27 12.72
N LEU A 168 -12.53 30.75 13.27
CA LEU A 168 -12.38 30.53 14.71
C LEU A 168 -12.40 31.86 15.49
N SER A 169 -11.71 32.89 14.98
CA SER A 169 -11.72 34.21 15.60
C SER A 169 -13.13 34.79 15.64
N LEU A 170 -13.89 34.66 14.55
CA LEU A 170 -15.30 35.05 14.49
C LEU A 170 -16.12 34.28 15.53
N PHE A 171 -15.99 32.96 15.57
CA PHE A 171 -16.72 32.11 16.50
C PHE A 171 -16.47 32.47 17.97
N PHE A 172 -15.20 32.60 18.38
CA PHE A 172 -14.84 32.93 19.77
C PHE A 172 -15.21 34.37 20.13
N THR A 173 -15.16 35.30 19.19
CA THR A 173 -15.68 36.66 19.38
C THR A 173 -17.19 36.62 19.62
N CYS A 174 -17.95 35.86 18.82
CA CYS A 174 -19.38 35.69 19.05
C CYS A 174 -19.71 35.00 20.38
N GLU A 175 -18.92 34.00 20.81
CA GLU A 175 -19.08 33.40 22.14
C GLU A 175 -18.86 34.42 23.27
N HIS A 176 -17.85 35.29 23.11
CA HIS A 176 -17.57 36.36 24.05
C HIS A 176 -18.71 37.39 24.09
N ASP A 177 -19.15 37.87 22.92
CA ASP A 177 -20.26 38.82 22.78
C ASP A 177 -21.57 38.26 23.36
N LYS A 178 -21.83 36.95 23.22
CA LYS A 178 -22.99 36.30 23.83
C LYS A 178 -22.90 36.30 25.36
N LYS A 179 -21.72 36.10 25.94
CA LYS A 179 -21.54 36.23 27.41
C LYS A 179 -21.81 37.65 27.87
N ILE A 180 -21.34 38.66 27.13
CA ILE A 180 -21.63 40.07 27.39
C ILE A 180 -23.13 40.32 27.31
N LEU A 181 -23.81 39.81 26.27
CA LEU A 181 -25.26 39.93 26.10
C LEU A 181 -26.00 39.46 27.35
N LEU A 182 -25.70 38.24 27.79
CA LEU A 182 -26.36 37.61 28.92
C LEU A 182 -26.17 38.42 30.20
N LYS A 183 -24.96 38.95 30.44
CA LYS A 183 -24.68 39.84 31.57
C LYS A 183 -25.48 41.14 31.48
N ARG A 184 -25.56 41.75 30.29
CA ARG A 184 -26.33 42.99 30.07
C ARG A 184 -27.83 42.77 30.22
N VAL A 185 -28.37 41.67 29.70
CA VAL A 185 -29.78 41.26 29.90
C VAL A 185 -30.08 41.15 31.38
N GLN A 186 -29.25 40.43 32.15
CA GLN A 186 -29.42 40.30 33.60
C GLN A 186 -29.42 41.64 34.33
N ASN A 187 -28.51 42.56 33.96
CA ASN A 187 -28.45 43.89 34.56
C ASN A 187 -29.71 44.72 34.23
N LEU A 188 -30.18 44.69 32.98
CA LEU A 188 -31.42 45.38 32.59
C LEU A 188 -32.65 44.78 33.28
N THR A 189 -32.72 43.46 33.45
CA THR A 189 -33.80 42.81 34.21
C THR A 189 -33.81 43.28 35.67
N ARG A 190 -32.64 43.42 36.30
CA ARG A 190 -32.52 43.97 37.67
C ARG A 190 -33.02 45.41 37.73
N LEU A 191 -32.65 46.23 36.76
CA LEU A 191 -33.10 47.63 36.67
C LEU A 191 -34.61 47.74 36.47
N ILE A 192 -35.19 46.96 35.56
CA ILE A 192 -36.64 46.89 35.37
C ILE A 192 -37.33 46.54 36.68
N SER A 193 -36.82 45.54 37.40
CA SER A 193 -37.36 45.11 38.69
C SER A 193 -37.29 46.24 39.73
N SER A 194 -36.19 47.01 39.77
CA SER A 194 -36.06 48.16 40.67
C SER A 194 -37.02 49.31 40.33
N LEU A 195 -37.22 49.59 39.03
CA LEU A 195 -38.11 50.65 38.57
C LEU A 195 -39.57 50.32 38.89
N GLN A 196 -39.98 49.05 38.73
CA GLN A 196 -41.33 48.58 39.08
C GLN A 196 -41.70 48.79 40.56
N MET A 197 -40.72 48.90 41.46
CA MET A 197 -40.93 49.10 42.89
C MET A 197 -41.06 50.58 43.28
N GLN A 198 -40.84 51.51 42.34
CA GLN A 198 -40.98 52.95 42.57
C GLN A 198 -42.43 53.43 42.34
N PRO A 199 -42.84 54.59 42.89
CA PRO A 199 -44.17 55.15 42.63
C PRO A 199 -44.24 55.74 41.22
N ILE A 200 -44.72 54.96 40.25
CA ILE A 200 -44.80 55.31 38.82
C ILE A 200 -46.25 55.45 38.34
N SER A 201 -46.45 56.15 37.22
CA SER A 201 -47.76 56.18 36.54
C SER A 201 -48.12 54.81 35.97
N ILE A 202 -49.43 54.52 35.85
CA ILE A 202 -49.93 53.26 35.26
C ILE A 202 -49.43 53.09 33.82
N GLN A 203 -49.36 54.19 33.06
CA GLN A 203 -48.91 54.19 31.67
C GLN A 203 -47.40 53.86 31.56
N ASP A 204 -46.57 54.38 32.46
CA ASP A 204 -45.15 54.03 32.50
C ASP A 204 -44.95 52.57 32.95
N LEU A 205 -45.78 52.07 33.86
CA LEU A 205 -45.73 50.68 34.33
C LEU A 205 -46.07 49.68 33.21
N GLU A 206 -47.03 49.99 32.34
CA GLU A 206 -47.32 49.21 31.13
C GLU A 206 -46.14 49.22 30.14
N THR A 207 -45.49 50.37 29.95
CA THR A 207 -44.30 50.43 29.09
C THR A 207 -43.14 49.61 29.66
N ILE A 208 -42.92 49.61 30.98
CA ILE A 208 -41.91 48.77 31.65
C ILE A 208 -42.21 47.28 31.47
N ARG A 209 -43.47 46.86 31.60
CA ARG A 209 -43.89 45.46 31.31
C ARG A 209 -43.59 45.09 29.85
N SER A 210 -43.88 45.99 28.91
CA SER A 210 -43.56 45.76 27.50
C SER A 210 -42.05 45.61 27.24
N PHE A 211 -41.19 46.30 28.01
CA PHE A 211 -39.74 46.13 27.93
C PHE A 211 -39.29 44.81 28.55
N SER A 212 -39.92 44.37 29.64
CA SER A 212 -39.67 43.05 30.24
C SER A 212 -39.99 41.92 29.26
N ASP A 213 -41.15 41.97 28.60
CA ASP A 213 -41.55 40.96 27.61
C ASP A 213 -40.58 40.94 26.42
N LYS A 214 -40.17 42.12 25.95
CA LYS A 214 -39.17 42.26 24.89
C LYS A 214 -37.82 41.66 25.30
N LEU A 215 -37.33 41.96 26.51
CA LEU A 215 -36.09 41.39 27.05
C LEU A 215 -36.13 39.86 27.13
N CYS A 216 -37.27 39.28 27.54
CA CYS A 216 -37.48 37.83 27.52
C CYS A 216 -37.43 37.25 26.10
N SER A 217 -37.88 38.00 25.09
CA SER A 217 -37.85 37.57 23.69
C SER A 217 -36.51 37.79 22.97
N ILE A 218 -35.56 38.56 23.53
CA ILE A 218 -34.28 38.87 22.84
C ILE A 218 -33.53 37.58 22.48
N GLN A 219 -33.51 36.58 23.37
CA GLN A 219 -32.80 35.32 23.12
C GLN A 219 -33.40 34.48 22.00
N THR A 220 -34.61 34.81 21.52
CA THR A 220 -35.27 34.10 20.41
C THR A 220 -34.95 34.70 19.03
N ILE A 221 -34.21 35.81 18.98
CA ILE A 221 -33.83 36.48 17.74
C ILE A 221 -32.64 35.73 17.14
N PRO A 222 -32.70 35.21 15.92
CA PRO A 222 -31.65 34.37 15.39
C PRO A 222 -30.49 35.20 14.79
N ASP A 223 -29.86 36.14 15.52
CA ASP A 223 -28.59 36.79 15.15
C ASP A 223 -28.07 37.61 16.34
N LEU A 224 -26.80 37.44 16.71
CA LEU A 224 -26.24 38.10 17.89
C LEU A 224 -26.14 39.63 17.74
N ASN A 225 -25.87 40.15 16.54
CA ASN A 225 -25.82 41.59 16.30
C ASN A 225 -27.23 42.20 16.40
N GLU A 226 -28.24 41.51 15.86
CA GLU A 226 -29.63 41.96 16.00
C GLU A 226 -30.06 41.96 17.47
N GLN A 227 -29.71 40.91 18.23
CA GLN A 227 -29.93 40.85 19.67
C GLN A 227 -29.32 42.05 20.39
N MET A 228 -28.08 42.40 20.07
CA MET A 228 -27.39 43.56 20.66
C MET A 228 -28.05 44.89 20.33
N THR A 229 -28.41 45.12 19.06
CA THR A 229 -29.04 46.38 18.65
C THR A 229 -30.40 46.59 19.31
N GLN A 230 -31.19 45.52 19.46
CA GLN A 230 -32.47 45.60 20.18
C GLN A 230 -32.27 45.87 21.66
N LEU A 231 -31.26 45.24 22.27
CA LEU A 231 -30.91 45.47 23.67
C LEU A 231 -30.46 46.92 23.91
N ASP A 232 -29.67 47.52 23.01
CA ASP A 232 -29.28 48.92 23.09
C ASP A 232 -30.48 49.86 22.99
N HIS A 233 -31.44 49.57 22.10
CA HIS A 233 -32.68 50.35 21.98
C HIS A 233 -33.54 50.27 23.25
N ILE A 234 -33.63 49.09 23.86
CA ILE A 234 -34.34 48.90 25.13
C ILE A 234 -33.62 49.67 26.24
N ARG A 235 -32.29 49.61 26.31
CA ARG A 235 -31.49 50.37 27.27
C ARG A 235 -31.75 51.87 27.14
N ASP A 236 -31.66 52.43 25.94
CA ASP A 236 -31.80 53.87 25.72
C ASP A 236 -33.19 54.37 26.13
N LYS A 237 -34.23 53.59 25.79
CA LYS A 237 -35.60 53.89 26.21
C LYS A 237 -35.84 53.74 27.71
N LEU A 238 -35.28 52.70 28.34
CA LEU A 238 -35.35 52.51 29.79
C LEU A 238 -34.61 53.62 30.54
N SER A 239 -33.45 54.05 30.03
CA SER A 239 -32.68 55.16 30.58
C SER A 239 -33.49 56.46 30.52
N ALA A 240 -34.11 56.76 29.38
CA ALA A 240 -34.99 57.91 29.23
C ALA A 240 -36.21 57.86 30.17
N LEU A 241 -36.74 56.66 30.44
CA LEU A 241 -37.88 56.47 31.34
C LEU A 241 -37.46 56.59 32.81
N ALA A 242 -36.34 56.00 33.21
CA ALA A 242 -35.76 56.15 34.55
C ALA A 242 -35.47 57.62 34.88
N HIS A 243 -35.01 58.39 33.89
CA HIS A 243 -34.82 59.84 34.03
C HIS A 243 -36.13 60.59 34.26
N LYS A 244 -37.23 60.21 33.58
CA LYS A 244 -38.55 60.83 33.80
C LYS A 244 -39.13 60.51 35.17
N VAL A 245 -38.92 59.30 35.66
CA VAL A 245 -39.53 58.80 36.91
C VAL A 245 -38.80 59.29 38.16
N SER A 246 -37.47 59.48 38.12
CA SER A 246 -36.66 59.84 39.30
C SER A 246 -36.59 61.33 39.63
N GLY A 247 -36.93 62.23 38.69
CA GLY A 247 -37.10 63.67 38.96
C GLY A 247 -35.85 64.50 39.27
N PHE A 248 -34.69 63.93 39.62
CA PHE A 248 -33.39 64.63 39.71
C PHE A 248 -32.18 63.70 39.49
N GLU A 249 -31.14 64.30 38.87
CA GLU A 249 -29.79 63.83 38.51
C GLU A 249 -29.66 62.50 37.74
N HIS A 250 -28.85 62.57 36.67
CA HIS A 250 -28.44 61.45 35.83
C HIS A 250 -28.17 60.21 36.70
N CYS A 251 -29.03 59.18 36.64
CA CYS A 251 -28.53 57.84 36.90
C CYS A 251 -27.47 57.62 35.83
N ASP A 252 -26.21 57.68 36.23
CA ASP A 252 -25.09 57.46 35.32
C ASP A 252 -25.12 55.98 34.93
N MET A 253 -25.84 55.70 33.84
CA MET A 253 -25.93 54.39 33.22
C MET A 253 -24.66 54.11 32.39
N SER A 254 -23.53 54.73 32.77
CA SER A 254 -22.20 54.55 32.20
C SER A 254 -21.79 53.08 32.25
N ASP A 255 -22.14 52.36 33.33
CA ASP A 255 -21.95 50.91 33.49
C ASP A 255 -22.73 50.06 32.47
N LEU A 256 -23.70 50.65 31.76
CA LEU A 256 -24.52 50.00 30.73
C LEU A 256 -24.27 50.58 29.32
N LYS A 257 -23.37 51.57 29.22
CA LYS A 257 -22.85 51.99 27.91
C LYS A 257 -22.26 50.76 27.23
N ARG A 258 -22.36 50.71 25.89
CA ARG A 258 -21.51 49.78 25.14
C ARG A 258 -20.09 50.14 25.59
N GLU A 259 -19.41 49.24 26.31
CA GLU A 259 -17.96 49.20 26.20
C GLU A 259 -17.71 49.17 24.69
N SER A 260 -17.05 50.21 24.19
CA SER A 260 -16.82 50.38 22.75
C SER A 260 -16.36 49.05 22.15
N ASN A 261 -16.86 48.69 20.97
CA ASN A 261 -16.61 47.44 20.21
C ASN A 261 -15.13 47.02 20.02
N ASN A 262 -14.18 47.71 20.63
CA ASN A 262 -12.80 47.30 20.72
C ASN A 262 -12.69 46.35 21.92
N LEU A 263 -12.60 45.05 21.62
CA LEU A 263 -12.03 44.06 22.54
C LEU A 263 -10.83 44.69 23.24
N SER A 264 -10.77 44.62 24.57
CA SER A 264 -9.55 45.00 25.27
C SER A 264 -8.37 44.15 24.76
N GLU A 265 -7.14 44.66 24.87
CA GLU A 265 -5.96 43.88 24.48
C GLU A 265 -5.90 42.52 25.21
N GLU A 266 -6.39 42.46 26.44
CA GLU A 266 -6.50 41.22 27.22
C GLU A 266 -7.54 40.25 26.63
N GLU A 267 -8.71 40.72 26.20
CA GLU A 267 -9.74 39.87 25.58
C GLU A 267 -9.32 39.39 24.19
N ALA A 268 -8.71 40.26 23.38
CA ALA A 268 -8.18 39.90 22.07
C ALA A 268 -7.07 38.83 22.19
N THR A 269 -6.22 38.92 23.21
CA THR A 269 -5.19 37.89 23.47
C THR A 269 -5.79 36.57 23.97
N ILE A 270 -6.87 36.60 24.77
CA ILE A 270 -7.59 35.38 25.17
C ILE A 270 -8.20 34.68 23.96
N ILE A 271 -8.89 35.43 23.09
CA ILE A 271 -9.48 34.88 21.86
C ILE A 271 -8.39 34.29 20.96
N LYS A 272 -7.29 35.01 20.75
CA LYS A 272 -6.16 34.52 19.95
C LYS A 272 -5.59 33.21 20.50
N ARG A 273 -5.43 33.09 21.83
CA ARG A 273 -4.99 31.85 22.48
C ARG A 273 -5.97 30.70 22.26
N GLN A 274 -7.28 30.95 22.29
CA GLN A 274 -8.29 29.94 22.02
C GLN A 274 -8.25 29.46 20.56
N VAL A 275 -8.07 30.38 19.61
CA VAL A 275 -7.89 30.07 18.18
C VAL A 275 -6.66 29.19 17.98
N GLU A 276 -5.51 29.61 18.52
CA GLU A 276 -4.25 28.85 18.43
C GLU A 276 -4.37 27.46 19.08
N LYS A 277 -5.12 27.35 20.18
CA LYS A 277 -5.37 26.07 20.86
C LYS A 277 -6.12 25.09 19.97
N VAL A 278 -7.20 25.53 19.33
CA VAL A 278 -7.99 24.67 18.43
C VAL A 278 -7.15 24.24 17.24
N ILE A 279 -6.45 25.18 16.59
CA ILE A 279 -5.57 24.84 15.45
C ILE A 279 -4.52 23.81 15.86
N SER A 280 -3.82 24.04 16.97
CA SER A 280 -2.77 23.12 17.45
C SER A 280 -3.33 21.74 17.81
N SER A 281 -4.53 21.68 18.38
CA SER A 281 -5.22 20.43 18.70
C SER A 281 -5.66 19.68 17.46
N THR A 282 -6.16 20.36 16.44
CA THR A 282 -6.56 19.75 15.16
C THR A 282 -5.34 19.19 14.42
N GLU A 283 -4.20 19.88 14.45
CA GLU A 283 -2.95 19.40 13.88
C GLU A 283 -2.40 18.19 14.64
N ALA A 284 -2.38 18.25 15.98
CA ALA A 284 -1.94 17.13 16.81
C ALA A 284 -2.83 15.90 16.61
N GLY A 285 -4.15 16.08 16.54
CA GLY A 285 -5.11 15.00 16.28
C GLY A 285 -4.86 14.33 14.93
N PHE A 286 -4.59 15.12 13.89
CA PHE A 286 -4.21 14.58 12.58
C PHE A 286 -2.96 13.69 12.67
N TYR A 287 -1.85 14.18 13.26
CA TYR A 287 -0.63 13.39 13.36
C TYR A 287 -0.82 12.11 14.16
N HIS A 288 -1.53 12.18 15.29
CA HIS A 288 -1.89 11.02 16.10
C HIS A 288 -2.63 9.95 15.28
N ASP A 289 -3.67 10.34 14.54
CA ASP A 289 -4.46 9.40 13.75
C ASP A 289 -3.66 8.79 12.59
N ARG A 290 -2.76 9.57 11.98
CA ARG A 290 -1.86 9.07 10.94
C ARG A 290 -0.82 8.10 11.49
N ILE A 291 -0.23 8.37 12.65
CA ILE A 291 0.72 7.45 13.33
C ILE A 291 0.03 6.12 13.58
N ARG A 292 -1.17 6.14 14.19
CA ARG A 292 -1.96 4.93 14.44
C ARG A 292 -2.29 4.15 13.18
N PHE A 293 -2.57 4.84 12.07
CA PHE A 293 -2.83 4.20 10.78
C PHE A 293 -1.58 3.49 10.23
N PHE A 294 -0.40 4.08 10.36
CA PHE A 294 0.84 3.52 9.83
C PHE A 294 1.46 2.44 10.73
N ASP A 295 1.26 2.54 12.04
CA ASP A 295 1.82 1.63 13.04
C ASP A 295 0.86 0.51 13.45
N TYR A 296 -0.04 0.12 12.53
CA TYR A 296 -1.07 -0.88 12.77
C TYR A 296 -0.49 -2.25 13.20
N ASP A 297 0.73 -2.59 12.74
CA ASP A 297 1.39 -3.86 13.08
C ASP A 297 1.96 -3.89 14.52
N ASN A 298 2.26 -2.74 15.16
CA ASN A 298 2.81 -2.68 16.52
C ASN A 298 1.79 -2.25 17.59
N THR A 299 0.57 -1.90 17.20
CA THR A 299 -0.42 -1.36 18.13
C THR A 299 -1.48 -2.39 18.48
N GLU A 300 -1.22 -3.17 19.55
CA GLU A 300 -2.32 -3.37 20.49
C GLU A 300 -2.76 -1.97 20.94
N SER A 301 -4.04 -1.66 20.75
CA SER A 301 -4.62 -0.31 20.61
C SER A 301 -4.52 0.63 21.82
N GLN A 302 -3.65 0.37 22.81
CA GLN A 302 -3.61 1.04 24.12
C GLN A 302 -2.42 1.97 24.34
N ASP A 303 -1.35 1.91 23.55
CA ASP A 303 -0.11 2.67 23.85
C ASP A 303 -0.14 4.14 23.42
N TYR A 304 -1.01 4.53 22.49
CA TYR A 304 -1.18 5.93 22.09
C TYR A 304 -2.38 6.55 22.80
N GLU A 305 -2.09 7.37 23.81
CA GLU A 305 -3.11 8.18 24.46
C GLU A 305 -3.68 9.26 23.50
N PRO A 306 -4.99 9.53 23.56
CA PRO A 306 -5.59 10.57 22.74
C PRO A 306 -4.99 11.95 23.04
N VAL A 307 -5.00 12.82 22.04
CA VAL A 307 -4.54 14.21 22.19
C VAL A 307 -5.34 14.89 23.30
N ARG A 308 -4.62 15.35 24.33
CA ARG A 308 -5.26 15.95 25.51
C ARG A 308 -5.64 17.39 25.16
N THR A 309 -6.92 17.71 25.19
CA THR A 309 -7.42 19.08 24.95
C THR A 309 -7.36 19.96 26.19
N ASP A 310 -7.16 19.38 27.37
CA ASP A 310 -7.35 20.04 28.66
C ASP A 310 -6.04 20.54 29.29
N VAL A 311 -4.97 20.60 28.49
CA VAL A 311 -3.62 21.00 28.90
C VAL A 311 -3.31 22.47 28.58
N THR A 312 -2.18 22.96 29.11
CA THR A 312 -1.68 24.30 28.80
C THR A 312 -1.24 24.39 27.33
N MET A 313 -1.18 25.60 26.78
CA MET A 313 -0.73 25.81 25.39
C MET A 313 0.67 25.27 25.13
N ASP A 314 1.59 25.46 26.08
CA ASP A 314 2.97 24.98 25.95
C ASP A 314 3.04 23.44 25.93
N GLN A 315 2.21 22.78 26.75
CA GLN A 315 2.10 21.32 26.77
C GLN A 315 1.49 20.78 25.47
N LEU A 316 0.46 21.44 24.94
CA LEU A 316 -0.16 21.07 23.66
C LEU A 316 0.81 21.27 22.48
N ALA A 317 1.57 22.38 22.48
CA ALA A 317 2.57 22.66 21.47
C ALA A 317 3.67 21.59 21.47
N LEU A 318 4.15 21.20 22.66
CA LEU A 318 5.13 20.12 22.82
C LEU A 318 4.57 18.77 22.35
N GLN A 319 3.32 18.45 22.72
CA GLN A 319 2.67 17.21 22.28
C GLN A 319 2.56 17.17 20.75
N ARG A 320 2.15 18.28 20.12
CA ARG A 320 2.08 18.40 18.66
C ARG A 320 3.45 18.21 18.01
N GLU A 321 4.50 18.85 18.55
CA GLU A 321 5.86 18.75 17.99
C GLU A 321 6.41 17.33 18.08
N ASN A 322 6.19 16.64 19.20
CA ASN A 322 6.57 15.23 19.35
C ASN A 322 5.86 14.33 18.34
N LEU A 323 4.52 14.49 18.20
CA LEU A 323 3.73 13.73 17.23
C LEU A 323 4.16 14.03 15.78
N LEU A 324 4.47 15.29 15.45
CA LEU A 324 4.98 15.65 14.14
C LEU A 324 6.32 14.98 13.84
N LEU A 325 7.23 14.93 14.82
CA LEU A 325 8.54 14.32 14.68
C LEU A 325 8.42 12.80 14.49
N GLU A 326 7.61 12.14 15.31
CA GLU A 326 7.34 10.70 15.21
C GLU A 326 6.66 10.33 13.88
N TYR A 327 5.64 11.09 13.49
CA TYR A 327 5.02 10.98 12.17
C TYR A 327 6.05 11.15 11.04
N GLY A 328 6.96 12.12 11.16
CA GLY A 328 8.05 12.34 10.22
C GLY A 328 8.96 11.13 10.08
N LEU A 329 9.38 10.53 11.21
CA LEU A 329 10.23 9.34 11.22
C LEU A 329 9.53 8.12 10.59
N LEU A 330 8.24 7.92 10.88
CA LEU A 330 7.46 6.84 10.26
C LEU A 330 7.32 7.06 8.75
N LYS A 331 7.03 8.30 8.34
CA LYS A 331 6.91 8.67 6.93
C LYS A 331 8.20 8.44 6.14
N GLU A 332 9.36 8.61 6.77
CA GLU A 332 10.66 8.31 6.15
C GLU A 332 10.90 6.79 6.00
N LYS A 333 10.40 5.97 6.92
CA LYS A 333 10.59 4.50 6.91
C LYS A 333 9.63 3.75 5.99
N ILE A 334 8.40 4.24 5.79
CA ILE A 334 7.36 3.56 4.99
C ILE A 334 7.79 3.28 3.55
N PRO A 335 8.39 4.23 2.81
CA PRO A 335 8.84 3.96 1.43
C PRO A 335 9.84 2.80 1.37
N GLU A 336 10.79 2.75 2.30
CA GLU A 336 11.80 1.69 2.38
C GLU A 336 11.16 0.34 2.67
N LYS A 337 10.31 0.26 3.70
CA LYS A 337 9.56 -0.96 4.07
C LYS A 337 8.70 -1.47 2.92
N THR A 338 8.01 -0.58 2.21
CA THR A 338 7.17 -0.94 1.07
C THR A 338 7.99 -1.55 -0.06
N VAL A 339 9.15 -0.95 -0.40
CA VAL A 339 10.04 -1.51 -1.43
C VAL A 339 10.57 -2.88 -1.02
N ILE A 340 10.96 -3.06 0.24
CA ILE A 340 11.43 -4.36 0.74
C ILE A 340 10.33 -5.41 0.62
N ARG A 341 9.11 -5.12 1.07
CA ARG A 341 7.98 -6.07 0.99
C ARG A 341 7.62 -6.44 -0.44
N GLU A 342 7.53 -5.47 -1.36
CA GLU A 342 7.27 -5.74 -2.79
C GLU A 342 8.33 -6.70 -3.38
N GLN A 343 9.59 -6.54 -2.98
CA GLN A 343 10.69 -7.37 -3.48
C GLN A 343 10.70 -8.75 -2.89
N LEU A 344 10.42 -8.87 -1.59
CA LEU A 344 10.30 -10.15 -0.93
C LEU A 344 9.11 -10.93 -1.48
N GLU A 345 7.98 -10.30 -1.75
CA GLU A 345 6.83 -10.95 -2.40
C GLU A 345 7.19 -11.52 -3.77
N GLU A 346 7.88 -10.74 -4.60
CA GLU A 346 8.36 -11.20 -5.91
C GLU A 346 9.33 -12.39 -5.76
N MET A 347 10.27 -12.31 -4.82
CA MET A 347 11.23 -13.40 -4.57
C MET A 347 10.53 -14.65 -4.04
N ILE A 348 9.61 -14.51 -3.07
CA ILE A 348 8.86 -15.63 -2.47
C ILE A 348 8.04 -16.33 -3.55
N GLN A 349 7.34 -15.59 -4.41
CA GLN A 349 6.60 -16.16 -5.53
C GLN A 349 7.50 -16.99 -6.44
N ASN A 350 8.65 -16.43 -6.86
CA ASN A 350 9.56 -17.15 -7.73
C ASN A 350 10.20 -18.37 -7.05
N LEU A 351 10.61 -18.26 -5.78
CA LEU A 351 11.25 -19.34 -5.03
C LEU A 351 10.26 -20.45 -4.64
N SER A 352 8.98 -20.13 -4.45
CA SER A 352 7.95 -21.14 -4.16
C SER A 352 7.69 -22.13 -5.30
N LEU A 353 8.09 -21.76 -6.53
CA LEU A 353 8.04 -22.64 -7.70
C LEU A 353 9.29 -23.54 -7.80
N GLU A 354 10.28 -23.35 -6.92
CA GLU A 354 11.60 -23.96 -6.98
C GLU A 354 11.80 -24.92 -5.78
N PRO A 355 11.81 -26.25 -5.98
CA PRO A 355 11.86 -27.20 -4.87
C PRO A 355 13.20 -27.20 -4.11
N ASP A 356 14.29 -26.78 -4.77
CA ASP A 356 15.64 -26.73 -4.19
C ASP A 356 15.93 -25.41 -3.44
N ALA A 357 14.98 -24.47 -3.44
CA ALA A 357 15.15 -23.12 -2.88
C ALA A 357 14.71 -22.98 -1.41
N GLY A 358 14.35 -24.08 -0.73
CA GLY A 358 13.68 -24.07 0.58
C GLY A 358 14.34 -23.18 1.64
N SER A 359 15.67 -23.24 1.82
CA SER A 359 16.35 -22.41 2.82
C SER A 359 16.31 -20.91 2.50
N LEU A 360 16.32 -20.56 1.21
CA LEU A 360 16.24 -19.17 0.77
C LEU A 360 14.81 -18.65 0.84
N LEU A 361 13.82 -19.50 0.53
CA LEU A 361 12.41 -19.22 0.70
C LEU A 361 12.08 -18.96 2.17
N ASP A 362 12.57 -19.80 3.09
CA ASP A 362 12.37 -19.63 4.54
C ASP A 362 12.97 -18.31 5.04
N ALA A 363 14.18 -17.97 4.58
CA ALA A 363 14.83 -16.70 4.93
C ALA A 363 14.04 -15.49 4.41
N ALA A 364 13.52 -15.56 3.17
CA ALA A 364 12.70 -14.50 2.59
C ALA A 364 11.36 -14.34 3.32
N LEU A 365 10.71 -15.45 3.69
CA LEU A 365 9.47 -15.45 4.49
C LEU A 365 9.70 -14.85 5.88
N LEU A 366 10.80 -15.20 6.55
CA LEU A 366 11.13 -14.67 7.87
C LEU A 366 11.31 -13.15 7.84
N LEU A 367 12.05 -12.62 6.87
CA LEU A 367 12.23 -11.18 6.72
C LEU A 367 10.92 -10.47 6.29
N TYR A 368 10.08 -11.12 5.48
CA TYR A 368 8.80 -10.55 5.05
C TYR A 368 7.84 -10.32 6.23
N HIS A 369 7.85 -11.24 7.19
CA HIS A 369 7.04 -11.16 8.41
C HIS A 369 7.67 -10.30 9.51
N GLU A 370 8.88 -9.78 9.33
CA GLU A 370 9.48 -8.86 10.28
C GLU A 370 8.75 -7.50 10.25
N PRO A 371 8.47 -6.88 11.42
CA PRO A 371 7.76 -5.61 11.47
C PRO A 371 8.58 -4.44 10.90
N PHE A 372 9.91 -4.50 11.00
CA PHE A 372 10.84 -3.46 10.57
C PHE A 372 12.05 -4.04 9.82
N PRO A 373 11.84 -4.62 8.62
CA PRO A 373 12.93 -5.19 7.86
C PRO A 373 13.88 -4.10 7.37
N GLU A 374 15.19 -4.34 7.42
CA GLU A 374 16.19 -3.38 6.95
C GLU A 374 16.62 -3.67 5.50
N LEU A 375 16.93 -2.62 4.72
CA LEU A 375 17.50 -2.78 3.37
C LEU A 375 18.77 -3.64 3.37
N ARG A 376 19.54 -3.63 4.47
CA ARG A 376 20.77 -4.41 4.59
C ARG A 376 20.49 -5.91 4.52
N GLU A 377 19.45 -6.37 5.21
CA GLU A 377 19.05 -7.78 5.25
C GLU A 377 18.45 -8.21 3.92
N MET A 378 17.60 -7.35 3.33
CA MET A 378 17.07 -7.56 1.98
C MET A 378 18.21 -7.70 0.95
N VAL A 379 19.24 -6.86 1.01
CA VAL A 379 20.40 -6.95 0.11
C VAL A 379 21.13 -8.29 0.23
N ILE A 380 21.19 -8.89 1.43
CA ILE A 380 21.80 -10.22 1.62
C ILE A 380 20.94 -11.29 0.93
N ILE A 381 19.63 -11.29 1.17
CA ILE A 381 18.70 -12.25 0.55
C ILE A 381 18.70 -12.10 -0.97
N ARG A 382 18.69 -10.87 -1.49
CA ARG A 382 18.78 -10.58 -2.93
C ARG A 382 20.06 -11.14 -3.54
N LYS A 383 21.21 -11.00 -2.88
CA LYS A 383 22.48 -11.56 -3.36
C LYS A 383 22.43 -13.08 -3.48
N GLN A 384 21.81 -13.74 -2.50
CA GLN A 384 21.62 -15.19 -2.52
C GLN A 384 20.64 -15.61 -3.62
N TYR A 385 19.54 -14.88 -3.78
CA TYR A 385 18.57 -15.04 -4.87
C TYR A 385 19.21 -14.91 -6.26
N ASP A 386 19.94 -13.82 -6.51
CA ASP A 386 20.61 -13.59 -7.79
C ASP A 386 21.70 -14.66 -8.03
N ALA A 387 22.42 -15.07 -6.99
CA ALA A 387 23.41 -16.13 -7.11
C ALA A 387 22.79 -17.48 -7.49
N TYR A 388 21.66 -17.83 -6.87
CA TYR A 388 20.90 -19.06 -7.14
C TYR A 388 20.47 -19.12 -8.61
N PHE A 389 19.82 -18.06 -9.13
CA PHE A 389 19.36 -18.06 -10.52
C PHE A 389 20.50 -17.95 -11.55
N ILE A 390 21.61 -17.28 -11.21
CA ILE A 390 22.80 -17.27 -12.07
C ILE A 390 23.43 -18.67 -12.14
N GLU A 391 23.52 -19.39 -11.03
CA GLU A 391 24.02 -20.77 -11.00
C GLU A 391 23.10 -21.71 -11.79
N LYS A 392 21.79 -21.55 -11.67
CA LYS A 392 20.81 -22.28 -12.49
C LYS A 392 20.96 -21.95 -13.98
N ALA A 393 21.14 -20.68 -14.33
CA ALA A 393 21.38 -20.25 -15.72
C ALA A 393 22.71 -20.78 -16.29
N GLU A 394 23.75 -20.92 -15.47
CA GLU A 394 25.02 -21.56 -15.89
C GLU A 394 24.86 -23.05 -16.14
N ASN A 395 23.98 -23.70 -15.40
CA ASN A 395 23.71 -25.13 -15.52
C ASN A 395 22.66 -25.47 -16.59
N SER A 396 21.89 -24.48 -17.05
CA SER A 396 20.91 -24.60 -18.12
C SER A 396 21.58 -24.91 -19.46
N LEU A 397 20.95 -25.79 -20.24
CA LEU A 397 21.37 -26.06 -21.63
C LEU A 397 20.60 -25.12 -22.59
N SER A 398 21.23 -24.80 -23.72
CA SER A 398 20.63 -23.97 -24.76
C SER A 398 19.41 -24.66 -25.38
N ASP A 399 18.45 -23.89 -25.91
CA ASP A 399 17.23 -24.45 -26.52
C ASP A 399 17.55 -25.44 -27.64
N THR A 400 18.52 -25.12 -28.49
CA THR A 400 19.00 -25.98 -29.58
C THR A 400 19.61 -27.28 -29.07
N THR A 401 20.31 -27.21 -27.95
CA THR A 401 20.94 -28.36 -27.32
C THR A 401 19.89 -29.27 -26.67
N TRP A 402 18.90 -28.70 -25.98
CA TRP A 402 17.76 -29.45 -25.47
C TRP A 402 16.95 -30.12 -26.58
N GLU A 403 16.72 -29.43 -27.70
CA GLU A 403 16.05 -30.01 -28.86
C GLU A 403 16.80 -31.23 -29.42
N ASN A 404 18.13 -31.13 -29.51
CA ASN A 404 18.97 -32.23 -29.96
C ASN A 404 18.96 -33.41 -28.98
N ILE A 405 19.08 -33.14 -27.67
CA ILE A 405 19.06 -34.16 -26.62
C ILE A 405 17.71 -34.90 -26.60
N ILE A 406 16.60 -34.16 -26.64
CA ILE A 406 15.25 -34.76 -26.67
C ILE A 406 15.08 -35.60 -27.95
N ARG A 407 15.54 -35.11 -29.11
CA ARG A 407 15.47 -35.88 -30.36
C ARG A 407 16.26 -37.18 -30.29
N MET A 408 17.49 -37.13 -29.80
CA MET A 408 18.34 -38.32 -29.63
C MET A 408 17.72 -39.32 -28.65
N LEU A 409 17.16 -38.85 -27.54
CA LEU A 409 16.45 -39.69 -26.58
C LEU A 409 15.26 -40.42 -27.24
N LEU A 410 14.46 -39.70 -28.02
CA LEU A 410 13.31 -40.29 -28.73
C LEU A 410 13.74 -41.30 -29.80
N GLU A 411 14.82 -41.04 -30.53
CA GLU A 411 15.41 -41.97 -31.49
C GLU A 411 15.88 -43.26 -30.80
N LYS A 412 16.55 -43.15 -29.64
CA LYS A 412 16.99 -44.32 -28.86
C LYS A 412 15.83 -45.13 -28.29
N LEU A 413 14.76 -44.49 -27.86
CA LEU A 413 13.53 -45.19 -27.47
C LEU A 413 12.90 -45.93 -28.66
N GLN A 414 12.88 -45.31 -29.85
CA GLN A 414 12.38 -45.96 -31.07
C GLN A 414 13.23 -47.17 -31.48
N GLU A 415 14.56 -47.08 -31.40
CA GLU A 415 15.48 -48.21 -31.64
C GLU A 415 15.21 -49.40 -30.70
N LYS A 416 14.76 -49.13 -29.46
CA LYS A 416 14.39 -50.14 -28.47
C LYS A 416 13.00 -50.74 -28.68
N GLY A 417 12.26 -50.29 -29.70
CA GLY A 417 10.93 -50.80 -30.03
C GLY A 417 9.78 -50.08 -29.33
N TYR A 418 10.04 -48.92 -28.70
CA TYR A 418 8.98 -48.07 -28.17
C TYR A 418 8.29 -47.30 -29.30
N PHE A 419 6.98 -47.13 -29.21
CA PHE A 419 6.22 -46.33 -30.17
C PHE A 419 6.21 -44.87 -29.75
N VAL A 420 6.94 -44.04 -30.50
CA VAL A 420 6.98 -42.59 -30.32
C VAL A 420 6.00 -41.94 -31.31
N PRO A 421 5.00 -41.18 -30.83
CA PRO A 421 4.04 -40.53 -31.72
C PRO A 421 4.72 -39.44 -32.59
N THR A 422 4.77 -39.66 -33.89
CA THR A 422 5.48 -38.83 -34.90
C THR A 422 4.77 -37.53 -35.29
N ARG A 423 3.90 -36.96 -34.43
CA ARG A 423 3.33 -35.64 -34.71
C ARG A 423 4.47 -34.63 -34.80
N ARG A 424 4.43 -33.71 -35.78
CA ARG A 424 5.41 -32.62 -35.92
C ARG A 424 5.28 -31.69 -34.72
N LEU A 425 5.96 -32.02 -33.63
CA LEU A 425 6.12 -31.16 -32.46
C LEU A 425 7.03 -30.01 -32.89
N VAL A 426 6.47 -28.80 -32.92
CA VAL A 426 7.24 -27.57 -33.14
C VAL A 426 7.80 -27.14 -31.78
N SER A 427 9.12 -26.94 -31.67
CA SER A 427 9.85 -26.67 -30.42
C SER A 427 9.66 -27.79 -29.37
N LEU A 428 10.53 -28.82 -29.42
CA LEU A 428 10.44 -29.99 -28.53
C LEU A 428 10.57 -29.61 -27.04
N ARG A 429 11.41 -28.62 -26.71
CA ARG A 429 11.59 -28.16 -25.33
C ARG A 429 10.32 -27.49 -24.78
N ASP A 430 9.69 -26.61 -25.56
CA ASP A 430 8.46 -25.92 -25.14
C ASP A 430 7.31 -26.90 -24.92
N PHE A 431 7.24 -27.95 -25.75
CA PHE A 431 6.26 -29.02 -25.55
C PHE A 431 6.49 -29.77 -24.24
N PHE A 432 7.72 -30.21 -23.96
CA PHE A 432 8.04 -30.97 -22.74
C PHE A 432 7.88 -30.16 -21.45
N ARG A 433 8.01 -28.82 -21.52
CA ARG A 433 7.76 -27.92 -20.38
C ARG A 433 6.28 -27.69 -20.09
N ARG A 434 5.42 -27.75 -21.12
CA ARG A 434 3.99 -27.43 -21.02
C ARG A 434 3.08 -28.64 -21.00
N SER A 435 3.61 -29.80 -21.37
CA SER A 435 2.83 -31.00 -21.61
C SER A 435 3.67 -32.26 -21.41
N VAL A 436 2.99 -33.38 -21.24
CA VAL A 436 3.60 -34.69 -21.05
C VAL A 436 3.55 -35.47 -22.36
N LEU A 437 4.66 -36.09 -22.75
CA LEU A 437 4.72 -36.97 -23.91
C LEU A 437 4.46 -38.41 -23.49
N GLU A 438 3.40 -39.03 -24.01
CA GLU A 438 3.16 -40.47 -23.88
C GLU A 438 3.95 -41.25 -24.93
N ILE A 439 4.76 -42.21 -24.47
CA ILE A 439 5.51 -43.15 -25.30
C ILE A 439 5.03 -44.56 -24.97
N MET A 440 4.44 -45.25 -25.95
CA MET A 440 3.90 -46.59 -25.71
C MET A 440 5.02 -47.60 -25.67
N THR A 441 5.05 -48.42 -24.63
CA THR A 441 6.09 -49.45 -24.44
C THR A 441 5.79 -50.69 -25.29
N PRO A 442 6.78 -51.55 -25.57
CA PRO A 442 6.53 -52.85 -26.22
C PRO A 442 5.73 -53.81 -25.32
N VAL A 443 5.53 -53.50 -24.03
CA VAL A 443 4.66 -54.26 -23.13
C VAL A 443 3.24 -53.72 -23.25
N HIS A 444 2.31 -54.62 -23.59
CA HIS A 444 0.90 -54.26 -23.80
C HIS A 444 0.30 -53.57 -22.57
N ASN A 445 -0.40 -52.45 -22.79
CA ASN A 445 -1.05 -51.61 -21.77
C ASN A 445 -0.09 -50.83 -20.85
N TYR A 446 1.19 -50.70 -21.17
CA TYR A 446 2.11 -49.81 -20.45
C TYR A 446 2.66 -48.71 -21.35
N SER A 447 2.78 -47.51 -20.78
CA SER A 447 3.34 -46.32 -21.42
C SER A 447 4.34 -45.65 -20.48
N ILE A 448 5.32 -44.96 -21.05
CA ILE A 448 6.21 -44.05 -20.33
C ILE A 448 5.76 -42.64 -20.63
N LEU A 449 5.50 -41.89 -19.57
CA LEU A 449 5.26 -40.47 -19.62
C LEU A 449 6.58 -39.74 -19.43
N ILE A 450 6.93 -38.86 -20.36
CA ILE A 450 8.13 -38.03 -20.27
C ILE A 450 7.74 -36.55 -20.23
N SER A 451 8.33 -35.81 -19.31
CA SER A 451 8.21 -34.35 -19.23
C SER A 451 9.52 -33.71 -18.80
N LEU A 452 9.62 -32.39 -18.98
CA LEU A 452 10.70 -31.56 -18.45
C LEU A 452 10.15 -30.71 -17.32
N ASN A 453 10.69 -30.85 -16.12
CA ASN A 453 10.22 -30.07 -14.97
C ASN A 453 10.76 -28.62 -14.99
N PRO A 454 10.32 -27.73 -14.10
CA PRO A 454 10.82 -26.35 -14.01
C PRO A 454 12.31 -26.23 -13.67
N LEU A 455 12.96 -27.33 -13.25
CA LEU A 455 14.39 -27.41 -12.99
C LEU A 455 15.21 -27.85 -14.22
N ASP A 456 14.58 -28.01 -15.39
CA ASP A 456 15.18 -28.62 -16.58
C ASP A 456 15.65 -30.09 -16.35
N GLU A 457 15.00 -30.81 -15.44
CA GLU A 457 15.22 -32.25 -15.24
C GLU A 457 14.21 -33.06 -16.06
N LEU A 458 14.69 -34.13 -16.69
CA LEU A 458 13.82 -35.10 -17.36
C LEU A 458 13.17 -36.00 -16.32
N VAL A 459 11.85 -36.04 -16.38
CA VAL A 459 11.01 -36.88 -15.54
C VAL A 459 10.44 -37.99 -16.40
N PHE A 460 10.74 -39.24 -16.04
CA PHE A 460 10.19 -40.44 -16.66
C PHE A 460 9.27 -41.14 -15.67
N ARG A 461 8.04 -41.42 -16.10
CA ARG A 461 7.06 -42.13 -15.27
C ARG A 461 6.44 -43.26 -16.06
N LEU A 462 6.75 -44.50 -15.66
CA LEU A 462 6.08 -45.68 -16.21
C LEU A 462 4.68 -45.81 -15.59
N VAL A 463 3.68 -45.95 -16.45
CA VAL A 463 2.25 -46.04 -16.11
C VAL A 463 1.61 -47.19 -16.87
N ARG A 464 0.54 -47.73 -16.30
CA ARG A 464 -0.33 -48.72 -16.94
C ARG A 464 -1.60 -48.03 -17.43
N ILE A 465 -1.88 -48.14 -18.72
CA ILE A 465 -3.08 -47.60 -19.34
C ILE A 465 -4.20 -48.62 -19.24
N ILE A 466 -5.31 -48.23 -18.62
CA ILE A 466 -6.52 -49.04 -18.50
C ILE A 466 -7.56 -48.49 -19.47
N ASP A 467 -8.06 -49.36 -20.35
CA ASP A 467 -9.25 -49.09 -21.14
C ASP A 467 -10.47 -49.62 -20.35
N ASP A 468 -11.58 -48.87 -20.28
CA ASP A 468 -12.77 -49.11 -19.42
C ASP A 468 -13.42 -50.52 -19.55
N MET A 469 -12.98 -51.32 -20.51
CA MET A 469 -13.46 -52.68 -20.80
C MET A 469 -12.65 -53.79 -20.08
N ASP A 470 -11.49 -53.48 -19.49
CA ASP A 470 -10.56 -54.49 -18.94
C ASP A 470 -10.75 -54.78 -17.43
N ILE A 471 -11.66 -54.10 -16.75
CA ILE A 471 -11.70 -54.07 -15.27
C ILE A 471 -12.31 -55.34 -14.64
N GLN A 472 -12.98 -56.21 -15.40
CA GLN A 472 -13.83 -57.26 -14.79
C GLN A 472 -13.20 -58.66 -14.60
N ASP A 473 -12.01 -58.99 -15.12
CA ASP A 473 -11.46 -60.36 -15.03
C ASP A 473 -9.93 -60.47 -14.86
N LEU A 474 -9.28 -59.55 -14.15
CA LEU A 474 -7.82 -59.63 -13.91
C LEU A 474 -7.47 -60.11 -12.50
N ASP A 475 -6.82 -61.28 -12.41
CA ASP A 475 -6.17 -61.77 -11.19
C ASP A 475 -5.12 -60.75 -10.70
N ARG A 476 -5.26 -60.29 -9.46
CA ARG A 476 -4.37 -59.30 -8.85
C ARG A 476 -2.93 -59.79 -8.83
N ASP A 477 -2.70 -61.08 -8.63
CA ASP A 477 -1.34 -61.63 -8.58
C ASP A 477 -0.68 -61.65 -9.98
N GLU A 478 -1.49 -61.77 -11.04
CA GLU A 478 -1.01 -61.69 -12.42
C GLU A 478 -0.69 -60.23 -12.81
N ILE A 479 -1.48 -59.27 -12.35
CA ILE A 479 -1.22 -57.83 -12.51
C ILE A 479 0.13 -57.46 -11.89
N VAL A 480 0.35 -57.84 -10.63
CA VAL A 480 1.59 -57.49 -9.91
C VAL A 480 2.82 -58.08 -10.59
N LYS A 481 2.73 -59.31 -11.11
CA LYS A 481 3.81 -59.91 -11.91
C LYS A 481 4.07 -59.15 -13.22
N LYS A 482 3.03 -58.67 -13.90
CA LYS A 482 3.16 -57.85 -15.12
C LYS A 482 3.77 -56.48 -14.81
N ASP A 483 3.36 -55.81 -13.73
CA ASP A 483 3.90 -54.53 -13.27
C ASP A 483 5.41 -54.64 -13.00
N VAL A 484 5.81 -55.67 -12.23
CA VAL A 484 7.23 -55.92 -11.89
C VAL A 484 8.06 -56.22 -13.15
N ASN A 485 7.52 -57.01 -14.08
CA ASN A 485 8.21 -57.30 -15.34
C ASN A 485 8.38 -56.05 -16.21
N ALA A 486 7.33 -55.21 -16.33
CA ALA A 486 7.39 -53.96 -17.08
C ALA A 486 8.39 -52.97 -16.46
N ALA A 487 8.40 -52.85 -15.12
CA ALA A 487 9.34 -51.99 -14.40
C ALA A 487 10.79 -52.47 -14.54
N LYS A 488 11.04 -53.79 -14.50
CA LYS A 488 12.38 -54.37 -14.72
C LYS A 488 12.88 -54.15 -16.14
N MET A 489 12.01 -54.34 -17.13
CA MET A 489 12.35 -54.06 -18.53
C MET A 489 12.69 -52.59 -18.74
N TRP A 490 11.85 -51.67 -18.23
CA TRP A 490 12.11 -50.23 -18.31
C TRP A 490 13.42 -49.83 -17.63
N SER A 491 13.71 -50.40 -16.45
CA SER A 491 14.97 -50.14 -15.74
C SER A 491 16.19 -50.52 -16.58
N VAL A 492 16.16 -51.70 -17.22
CA VAL A 492 17.27 -52.16 -18.09
C VAL A 492 17.41 -51.28 -19.33
N ASP A 493 16.28 -50.95 -19.97
CA ASP A 493 16.28 -50.08 -21.15
C ASP A 493 16.79 -48.68 -20.83
N TYR A 494 16.37 -48.10 -19.70
CA TYR A 494 16.86 -46.81 -19.21
C TYR A 494 18.38 -46.83 -18.98
N ASP A 495 18.92 -47.88 -18.35
CA ASP A 495 20.37 -48.02 -18.12
C ASP A 495 21.18 -48.09 -19.41
N GLU A 496 20.61 -48.70 -20.45
CA GLU A 496 21.25 -48.80 -21.75
C GLU A 496 21.13 -47.50 -22.55
N ILE A 497 19.97 -46.83 -22.49
CA ILE A 497 19.79 -45.50 -23.08
C ILE A 497 20.74 -44.49 -22.42
N SER A 498 20.85 -44.50 -21.09
CA SER A 498 21.77 -43.65 -20.33
C SER A 498 23.22 -43.85 -20.78
N ARG A 499 23.67 -45.11 -20.92
CA ARG A 499 25.00 -45.44 -21.46
C ARG A 499 25.20 -44.96 -22.89
N ASN A 500 24.21 -45.14 -23.76
CA ASN A 500 24.29 -44.68 -25.16
C ASN A 500 24.32 -43.15 -25.26
N MET A 501 23.64 -42.43 -24.36
CA MET A 501 23.69 -40.97 -24.29
C MET A 501 25.06 -40.50 -23.78
N GLN A 502 25.69 -41.23 -22.85
CA GLN A 502 27.06 -40.94 -22.39
C GLN A 502 28.09 -41.07 -23.53
N GLU A 503 27.95 -42.02 -24.44
CA GLU A 503 28.80 -42.14 -25.64
C GLU A 503 28.70 -40.90 -26.56
N ASN A 504 27.63 -40.11 -26.44
CA ASN A 504 27.42 -38.85 -27.13
C ASN A 504 27.78 -37.63 -26.26
N HIS A 505 28.55 -37.81 -25.19
CA HIS A 505 28.94 -36.79 -24.21
C HIS A 505 27.76 -36.17 -23.43
N ILE A 506 26.63 -36.88 -23.36
CA ILE A 506 25.44 -36.50 -22.61
C ILE A 506 25.34 -37.38 -21.37
N SER A 507 25.64 -36.82 -20.21
CA SER A 507 25.57 -37.55 -18.95
C SER A 507 24.19 -37.39 -18.31
N PHE A 508 23.60 -38.52 -17.94
CA PHE A 508 22.37 -38.60 -17.16
C PHE A 508 22.75 -38.74 -15.69
N ILE A 509 22.44 -37.72 -14.90
CA ILE A 509 22.70 -37.71 -13.45
C ILE A 509 21.37 -38.02 -12.77
N GLU A 510 21.22 -39.26 -12.33
CA GLU A 510 20.01 -39.71 -11.63
C GLU A 510 19.90 -39.02 -10.27
N ARG A 511 18.85 -38.22 -10.06
CA ARG A 511 18.54 -37.63 -8.75
C ARG A 511 17.63 -38.53 -7.93
N LEU A 512 16.68 -39.18 -8.60
CA LEU A 512 15.72 -40.07 -7.98
C LEU A 512 15.45 -41.25 -8.91
N ARG A 513 15.63 -42.47 -8.38
CA ARG A 513 15.26 -43.70 -9.06
C ARG A 513 14.71 -44.67 -8.04
N LYS A 514 13.47 -45.11 -8.25
CA LYS A 514 12.84 -46.16 -7.42
C LYS A 514 13.19 -47.54 -7.95
N SER A 515 13.33 -48.51 -7.04
CA SER A 515 13.49 -49.91 -7.44
C SER A 515 12.26 -50.38 -8.22
N PRO A 516 12.43 -51.22 -9.26
CA PRO A 516 11.32 -51.86 -9.97
C PRO A 516 10.35 -52.63 -9.05
N ASP A 517 10.82 -53.04 -7.87
CA ASP A 517 10.06 -53.84 -6.90
C ASP A 517 9.47 -52.99 -5.75
N GLU A 518 9.72 -51.68 -5.69
CA GLU A 518 9.36 -50.83 -4.54
C GLU A 518 7.89 -50.39 -4.49
N VAL A 519 7.20 -50.27 -5.64
CA VAL A 519 5.79 -49.82 -5.69
C VAL A 519 5.06 -50.36 -6.94
N HIS A 520 3.74 -50.59 -6.83
CA HIS A 520 2.88 -50.88 -7.99
C HIS A 520 2.94 -49.77 -9.05
N VAL A 521 2.86 -50.16 -10.33
CA VAL A 521 2.82 -49.23 -11.44
C VAL A 521 1.49 -48.46 -11.38
N GLN A 522 1.55 -47.14 -11.54
CA GLN A 522 0.36 -46.30 -11.47
C GLN A 522 -0.58 -46.63 -12.63
N GLN A 523 -1.85 -46.83 -12.32
CA GLN A 523 -2.90 -47.07 -13.29
C GLN A 523 -3.53 -45.74 -13.68
N LEU A 524 -3.64 -45.48 -14.98
CA LEU A 524 -4.26 -44.30 -15.55
C LEU A 524 -5.22 -44.71 -16.67
N THR A 525 -6.33 -44.00 -16.82
CA THR A 525 -7.16 -44.07 -18.02
C THR A 525 -6.59 -43.15 -19.09
N ARG A 526 -6.95 -43.38 -20.36
CA ARG A 526 -6.62 -42.44 -21.44
C ARG A 526 -7.24 -41.06 -21.26
N PHE A 527 -8.30 -40.95 -20.46
CA PHE A 527 -8.94 -39.68 -20.11
C PHE A 527 -8.11 -38.89 -19.08
N ASP A 528 -7.47 -39.57 -18.12
CA ASP A 528 -6.58 -38.95 -17.14
C ASP A 528 -5.36 -38.30 -17.81
N LEU A 529 -4.89 -38.89 -18.92
CA LEU A 529 -3.81 -38.30 -19.74
C LEU A 529 -4.22 -37.02 -20.47
N LEU A 530 -5.52 -36.79 -20.68
CA LEU A 530 -6.04 -35.62 -21.41
C LEU A 530 -6.39 -34.45 -20.48
N THR A 531 -6.47 -34.67 -19.17
CA THR A 531 -7.00 -33.70 -18.20
C THR A 531 -5.94 -33.11 -17.25
N ASP A 532 -4.66 -33.49 -17.34
CA ASP A 532 -3.49 -32.94 -16.61
C ASP A 532 -3.55 -32.91 -15.06
N GLU A 533 -4.72 -33.06 -14.43
CA GLU A 533 -4.96 -32.89 -12.99
C GLU A 533 -4.33 -33.98 -12.10
N HIS A 534 -3.75 -35.03 -12.68
CA HIS A 534 -3.23 -36.20 -11.93
C HIS A 534 -1.72 -36.45 -12.11
N ILE A 535 -1.03 -35.60 -12.88
CA ILE A 535 0.37 -35.87 -13.28
C ILE A 535 1.38 -34.95 -12.59
N SER A 536 0.96 -33.84 -12.00
CA SER A 536 1.83 -32.89 -11.26
C SER A 536 2.47 -33.50 -10.02
#